data_AF-A0ABC9WS26-F1
#
_entry.id   AF-A0ABC9WS26-F1
#
_cell.length_a   1.000
_cell.length_b   1.000
_cell.length_c   1.000
_cell.angle_alpha   90.00
_cell.angle_beta   90.00
_cell.angle_gamma   90.00
#
_symmetry.space_group_name_H-M   'P 1'
#
loop_
_entity.id
_entity.type
_entity.pdbx_description
1 polymer ?
#
loop_
_entity_poly.entity_id
_entity_poly.type
_entity_poly.pdbx_seq_one_letter_code
_entity_poly.pdbx_strand_id
1 'polypeptide(L)'
;MLDPDSGLSLTIARIVQRLKGSSLHSQLERQARVSLHKPEIKLESLKEDIKDFLKTSGWEKKLQNAVYSELNVFPSPCHPAAPPEHMKEPLAYMRKAQGSWEKRILKSLNSMCTELSIPLAQKRPVSEQKELLNKWNEMGTDEPDLSLFRPVYAPKDFLEVLMNLRNPNYENGEQPSFRNHLGLIQVPLKVKDIPELKEDFSELGLNIGQLGIDDSAQVPPEFFENEHVRVGQKVLAEQDSAAAQQYVRQGCPTALRADLWALILNISNQPEDILYYEQLKSNVIQHDLLVDSLIYKDVKLTASNDDYYFVFEDYLYQVLLCFSRDTSVLEHFTYSSATPPKSYIRDPHLPWL
;
A
#
# COMPACT_ATOMS: atom_id res chain seq x y z
N MET A 1 10.92 -33.31 -4.74
CA MET A 1 10.42 -32.59 -5.92
C MET A 1 8.92 -32.45 -5.74
N LEU A 2 8.43 -31.22 -5.53
CA LEU A 2 6.98 -30.96 -5.51
C LEU A 2 6.50 -30.95 -6.96
N ASP A 3 5.40 -31.66 -7.23
CA ASP A 3 4.79 -31.78 -8.54
C ASP A 3 4.37 -30.36 -9.03
N PRO A 4 4.81 -29.87 -10.19
CA PRO A 4 4.50 -28.51 -10.64
C PRO A 4 2.98 -28.24 -10.72
N ASP A 5 2.18 -29.25 -11.03
CA ASP A 5 0.70 -29.18 -11.05
C ASP A 5 0.08 -28.98 -9.65
N SER A 6 0.74 -29.48 -8.61
CA SER A 6 0.30 -29.29 -7.22
C SER A 6 0.48 -27.86 -6.74
N GLY A 7 1.52 -27.17 -7.22
CA GLY A 7 1.81 -25.77 -6.89
C GLY A 7 0.82 -24.81 -7.52
N LEU A 8 0.51 -24.99 -8.81
CA LEU A 8 -0.45 -24.16 -9.52
C LEU A 8 -1.86 -24.30 -8.93
N SER A 9 -2.31 -25.54 -8.68
CA SER A 9 -3.63 -25.81 -8.09
C SER A 9 -3.79 -25.16 -6.71
N LEU A 10 -2.73 -25.18 -5.89
CA LEU A 10 -2.72 -24.53 -4.58
C LEU A 10 -2.80 -23.00 -4.70
N THR A 11 -2.03 -22.40 -5.62
CA THR A 11 -2.07 -20.96 -5.89
C THR A 11 -3.46 -20.53 -6.34
N ILE A 12 -4.09 -21.28 -7.26
CA ILE A 12 -5.47 -21.01 -7.71
C ILE A 12 -6.44 -21.08 -6.53
N ALA A 13 -6.38 -22.13 -5.72
CA ALA A 13 -7.28 -22.29 -4.58
C ALA A 13 -7.19 -21.12 -3.58
N ARG A 14 -5.98 -20.60 -3.35
CA ARG A 14 -5.76 -19.43 -2.48
C ARG A 14 -6.29 -18.13 -3.06
N ILE A 15 -6.01 -17.87 -4.34
CA ILE A 15 -6.53 -16.67 -5.02
C ILE A 15 -8.06 -16.71 -5.00
N VAL A 16 -8.66 -17.86 -5.29
CA VAL A 16 -10.12 -18.04 -5.18
C VAL A 16 -10.59 -17.76 -3.75
N GLN A 17 -9.89 -18.24 -2.73
CA GLN A 17 -10.25 -17.96 -1.34
C GLN A 17 -10.16 -16.47 -0.98
N ARG A 18 -9.13 -15.76 -1.47
CA ARG A 18 -8.94 -14.32 -1.26
C ARG A 18 -10.00 -13.48 -1.96
N LEU A 19 -10.27 -13.82 -3.22
CA LEU A 19 -11.31 -13.14 -4.00
C LEU A 19 -12.70 -13.47 -3.49
N LYS A 20 -12.92 -14.64 -2.89
CA LYS A 20 -14.20 -15.03 -2.29
C LYS A 20 -14.48 -14.17 -1.06
N GLY A 21 -15.59 -13.42 -1.12
CA GLY A 21 -15.96 -12.46 -0.08
C GLY A 21 -15.47 -11.03 -0.36
N SER A 22 -14.69 -10.81 -1.42
CA SER A 22 -14.38 -9.46 -1.90
C SER A 22 -15.63 -8.74 -2.45
N SER A 23 -15.51 -7.41 -2.58
CA SER A 23 -16.47 -6.59 -3.33
C SER A 23 -16.63 -7.10 -4.76
N LEU A 24 -15.53 -7.46 -5.42
CA LEU A 24 -15.52 -8.00 -6.78
C LEU A 24 -16.36 -9.29 -6.90
N HIS A 25 -16.21 -10.22 -5.97
CA HIS A 25 -17.00 -11.46 -5.97
C HIS A 25 -18.50 -11.15 -5.84
N SER A 26 -18.87 -10.24 -4.96
CA SER A 26 -20.26 -9.81 -4.77
C SER A 26 -20.83 -9.10 -6.00
N GLN A 27 -20.02 -8.29 -6.67
CA GLN A 27 -20.38 -7.63 -7.93
C GLN A 27 -20.55 -8.63 -9.08
N LEU A 28 -19.62 -9.59 -9.22
CA LEU A 28 -19.72 -10.68 -10.20
C LEU A 28 -21.00 -11.50 -9.99
N GLU A 29 -21.31 -11.85 -8.75
CA GLU A 29 -22.54 -12.58 -8.41
C GLU A 29 -23.79 -11.77 -8.76
N ARG A 30 -23.82 -10.48 -8.42
CA ARG A 30 -24.92 -9.58 -8.75
C ARG A 30 -25.14 -9.51 -10.27
N GLN A 31 -24.07 -9.41 -11.05
CA GLN A 31 -24.15 -9.31 -12.50
C GLN A 31 -24.55 -10.61 -13.17
N ALA A 32 -24.08 -11.75 -12.65
CA ALA A 32 -24.56 -13.06 -13.08
C ALA A 32 -26.06 -13.24 -12.79
N ARG A 33 -26.57 -12.71 -11.66
CA ARG A 33 -28.02 -12.73 -11.37
C ARG A 33 -28.81 -11.81 -12.29
N VAL A 34 -28.28 -10.63 -12.62
CA VAL A 34 -28.92 -9.71 -13.56
C VAL A 34 -29.00 -10.33 -14.96
N SER A 35 -27.96 -11.04 -15.40
CA SER A 35 -27.95 -11.67 -16.73
C SER A 35 -29.01 -12.74 -16.92
N LEU A 36 -29.51 -13.38 -15.85
CA LEU A 36 -30.61 -14.37 -15.93
C LEU A 36 -31.89 -13.82 -16.55
N HIS A 37 -32.09 -12.50 -16.57
CA HIS A 37 -33.25 -11.87 -17.17
C HIS A 37 -33.09 -11.61 -18.67
N LYS A 38 -31.90 -11.91 -19.22
CA LYS A 38 -31.59 -11.69 -20.63
C LYS A 38 -32.05 -12.87 -21.50
N PRO A 39 -32.70 -12.61 -22.64
CA PRO A 39 -33.24 -13.67 -23.49
C PRO A 39 -32.17 -14.56 -24.11
N GLU A 40 -30.91 -14.11 -24.18
CA GLU A 40 -29.79 -14.89 -24.69
C GLU A 40 -29.30 -15.98 -23.72
N ILE A 41 -29.65 -15.89 -22.42
CA ILE A 41 -29.24 -16.86 -21.40
C ILE A 41 -30.30 -17.97 -21.30
N LYS A 42 -29.92 -19.19 -21.66
CA LYS A 42 -30.83 -20.34 -21.63
C LYS A 42 -30.55 -21.23 -20.43
N LEU A 43 -31.58 -21.88 -19.91
CA LEU A 43 -31.43 -22.81 -18.77
C LEU A 43 -30.55 -24.02 -19.11
N GLU A 44 -30.63 -24.49 -20.36
CA GLU A 44 -29.89 -25.66 -20.88
C GLU A 44 -28.37 -25.42 -21.02
N SER A 45 -27.97 -24.18 -21.29
CA SER A 45 -26.57 -23.74 -21.45
C SER A 45 -26.13 -22.72 -20.39
N LEU A 46 -26.88 -22.61 -19.29
CA LEU A 46 -26.79 -21.54 -18.30
C LEU A 46 -25.36 -21.19 -17.87
N LYS A 47 -24.55 -22.21 -17.58
CA LYS A 47 -23.16 -22.03 -17.14
C LYS A 47 -22.30 -21.38 -18.21
N GLU A 48 -22.40 -21.84 -19.46
CA GLU A 48 -21.59 -21.31 -20.55
C GLU A 48 -22.12 -19.95 -21.00
N ASP A 49 -23.44 -19.78 -21.07
CA ASP A 49 -24.07 -18.50 -21.41
C ASP A 49 -23.70 -17.39 -20.40
N ILE A 50 -23.68 -17.69 -19.10
CA ILE A 50 -23.25 -16.72 -18.07
C ILE A 50 -21.75 -16.41 -18.21
N LYS A 51 -20.90 -17.41 -18.48
CA LYS A 51 -19.47 -17.16 -18.70
C LYS A 51 -19.27 -16.25 -19.91
N ASP A 52 -19.89 -16.55 -21.04
CA ASP A 52 -19.75 -15.76 -22.27
C ASP A 52 -20.32 -14.36 -22.09
N PHE A 53 -21.41 -14.21 -21.32
CA PHE A 53 -21.88 -12.90 -20.90
C PHE A 53 -20.82 -12.15 -20.09
N LEU A 54 -20.23 -12.76 -19.05
CA LEU A 54 -19.21 -12.11 -18.22
C LEU A 54 -17.94 -11.74 -19.01
N LYS A 55 -17.56 -12.55 -20.00
CA LYS A 55 -16.47 -12.24 -20.94
C LYS A 55 -16.78 -11.01 -21.78
N THR A 56 -17.92 -11.01 -22.46
CA THR A 56 -18.31 -9.93 -23.38
C THR A 56 -18.67 -8.62 -22.69
N SER A 57 -19.04 -8.67 -21.41
CA SER A 57 -19.35 -7.48 -20.59
C SER A 57 -18.15 -6.90 -19.82
N GLY A 58 -16.94 -7.42 -20.04
CA GLY A 58 -15.69 -6.90 -19.45
C GLY A 58 -15.40 -7.37 -18.02
N TRP A 59 -16.28 -8.19 -17.42
CA TRP A 59 -16.06 -8.75 -16.09
C TRP A 59 -14.93 -9.77 -16.04
N GLU A 60 -14.68 -10.48 -17.15
CA GLU A 60 -13.48 -11.33 -17.26
C GLU A 60 -12.20 -10.50 -17.11
N LYS A 61 -12.11 -9.33 -17.75
CA LYS A 61 -10.94 -8.46 -17.63
C LYS A 61 -10.73 -7.95 -16.21
N LYS A 62 -11.81 -7.53 -15.53
CA LYS A 62 -11.75 -7.15 -14.11
C LYS A 62 -11.27 -8.30 -13.21
N LEU A 63 -11.73 -9.52 -13.47
CA LEU A 63 -11.27 -10.71 -12.75
C LEU A 63 -9.80 -11.01 -13.05
N GLN A 64 -9.37 -10.91 -14.32
CA GLN A 64 -7.97 -11.07 -14.71
C GLN A 64 -7.07 -10.08 -13.97
N ASN A 65 -7.45 -8.80 -13.89
CA ASN A 65 -6.70 -7.78 -13.17
C ASN A 65 -6.62 -8.06 -11.68
N ALA A 66 -7.71 -8.49 -11.05
CA ALA A 66 -7.72 -8.86 -9.64
C ALA A 66 -6.83 -10.09 -9.36
N VAL A 67 -6.89 -11.11 -10.22
CA VAL A 67 -6.00 -12.27 -10.15
C VAL A 67 -4.54 -11.85 -10.33
N TYR A 68 -4.27 -10.95 -11.28
CA TYR A 68 -2.92 -10.41 -11.52
C TYR A 68 -2.40 -9.64 -10.30
N SER A 69 -3.25 -8.82 -9.68
CA SER A 69 -2.90 -8.10 -8.44
C SER A 69 -2.52 -9.10 -7.34
N GLU A 70 -3.36 -10.11 -7.08
CA GLU A 70 -3.10 -11.14 -6.07
C GLU A 70 -1.82 -11.96 -6.32
N LEU A 71 -1.47 -12.20 -7.59
CA LEU A 71 -0.22 -12.88 -7.96
C LEU A 71 1.02 -12.05 -7.63
N ASN A 72 0.89 -10.71 -7.59
CA ASN A 72 1.98 -9.78 -7.34
C ASN A 72 2.01 -9.29 -5.87
N VAL A 73 1.13 -9.77 -5.00
CA VAL A 73 1.16 -9.45 -3.56
C VAL A 73 2.36 -10.12 -2.89
N PHE A 74 3.14 -9.32 -2.15
CA PHE A 74 4.26 -9.80 -1.34
C PHE A 74 3.99 -9.59 0.16
N PRO A 75 4.38 -10.54 1.05
CA PRO A 75 5.05 -11.80 0.73
C PRO A 75 4.10 -12.84 0.11
N SER A 76 4.66 -13.75 -0.70
CA SER A 76 3.87 -14.84 -1.29
C SER A 76 3.21 -15.69 -0.19
N PRO A 77 1.96 -16.15 -0.37
CA PRO A 77 1.26 -16.86 0.68
C PRO A 77 1.98 -18.15 1.14
N CYS A 78 2.22 -18.26 2.46
CA CYS A 78 2.88 -19.43 3.06
C CYS A 78 2.00 -20.69 2.97
N HIS A 79 2.59 -21.90 2.94
CA HIS A 79 1.87 -23.18 2.87
C HIS A 79 0.74 -23.22 3.91
N PRO A 80 -0.51 -23.64 3.60
CA PRO A 80 -1.61 -23.62 4.58
C PRO A 80 -1.36 -24.52 5.81
N ALA A 81 -0.46 -25.51 5.70
CA ALA A 81 0.02 -26.30 6.85
C ALA A 81 1.27 -25.74 7.54
N ALA A 82 1.77 -24.58 7.11
CA ALA A 82 2.90 -23.94 7.77
C ALA A 82 2.44 -23.39 9.14
N PRO A 83 3.21 -23.62 10.21
CA PRO A 83 2.88 -23.05 11.51
C PRO A 83 2.78 -21.51 11.43
N PRO A 84 1.95 -20.85 12.27
CA PRO A 84 1.81 -19.39 12.27
C PRO A 84 3.14 -18.64 12.43
N GLU A 85 4.13 -19.27 13.07
CA GLU A 85 5.49 -18.76 13.22
C GLU A 85 6.23 -18.57 11.89
N HIS A 86 5.85 -19.32 10.86
CA HIS A 86 6.37 -19.22 9.48
C HIS A 86 5.55 -18.29 8.59
N MET A 87 4.45 -17.72 9.09
CA MET A 87 3.71 -16.65 8.41
C MET A 87 4.29 -15.27 8.70
N LYS A 88 5.05 -15.15 9.79
CA LYS A 88 5.72 -13.93 10.24
C LYS A 88 7.18 -13.90 9.78
N GLU A 89 7.91 -12.84 10.16
CA GLU A 89 9.36 -12.70 9.89
C GLU A 89 10.12 -13.98 10.30
N PRO A 90 10.68 -14.74 9.34
CA PRO A 90 11.30 -16.03 9.63
C PRO A 90 12.59 -15.89 10.47
N LEU A 91 13.29 -14.77 10.35
CA LEU A 91 14.57 -14.56 11.02
C LEU A 91 14.36 -14.16 12.49
N ALA A 92 14.71 -15.05 13.41
CA ALA A 92 14.53 -14.83 14.86
C ALA A 92 15.21 -13.56 15.38
N TYR A 93 16.40 -13.22 14.86
CA TYR A 93 17.11 -12.00 15.25
C TYR A 93 16.39 -10.73 14.76
N MET A 94 15.77 -10.76 13.58
CA MET A 94 14.94 -9.67 13.07
C MET A 94 13.67 -9.49 13.90
N ARG A 95 12.98 -10.59 14.23
CA ARG A 95 11.82 -10.56 15.14
C ARG A 95 12.16 -9.93 16.49
N LYS A 96 13.29 -10.32 17.07
CA LYS A 96 13.76 -9.76 18.34
C LYS A 96 14.04 -8.26 18.23
N ALA A 97 14.66 -7.82 17.15
CA ALA A 97 14.95 -6.40 16.93
C ALA A 97 13.67 -5.58 16.72
N GLN A 98 12.75 -6.05 15.88
CA GLN A 98 11.43 -5.43 15.66
C GLN A 98 10.66 -5.29 16.98
N GLY A 99 10.50 -6.38 17.74
CA GLY A 99 9.81 -6.32 19.02
C GLY A 99 10.50 -5.43 20.07
N SER A 100 11.82 -5.29 20.01
CA SER A 100 12.55 -4.36 20.89
C SER A 100 12.33 -2.90 20.48
N TRP A 101 12.33 -2.63 19.18
CA TRP A 101 12.02 -1.31 18.62
C TRP A 101 10.59 -0.87 18.94
N GLU A 102 9.62 -1.75 18.73
CA GLU A 102 8.20 -1.50 19.06
C GLU A 102 8.00 -1.15 20.54
N LYS A 103 8.62 -1.91 21.44
CA LYS A 103 8.58 -1.61 22.88
C LYS A 103 9.13 -0.21 23.19
N ARG A 104 10.19 0.21 22.49
CA ARG A 104 10.79 1.56 22.66
C ARG A 104 9.82 2.64 22.18
N ILE A 105 9.24 2.48 20.99
CA ILE A 105 8.24 3.40 20.42
C ILE A 105 7.04 3.51 21.36
N LEU A 106 6.47 2.38 21.79
CA LEU A 106 5.33 2.36 22.70
C LEU A 106 5.63 3.03 24.05
N LYS A 107 6.82 2.79 24.61
CA LYS A 107 7.26 3.48 25.84
C LYS A 107 7.33 4.98 25.66
N SER A 108 7.82 5.46 24.52
CA SER A 108 7.91 6.88 24.19
C SER A 108 6.53 7.52 24.05
N LEU A 109 5.60 6.87 23.34
CA LEU A 109 4.20 7.30 23.23
C LEU A 109 3.51 7.40 24.60
N ASN A 110 3.61 6.35 25.42
CA ASN A 110 3.01 6.33 26.76
C ASN A 110 3.62 7.39 27.69
N SER A 111 4.94 7.62 27.58
CA SER A 111 5.62 8.69 28.31
C SER A 111 5.09 10.06 27.92
N MET A 112 4.86 10.29 26.62
CA MET A 112 4.30 11.54 26.11
C MET A 112 2.86 11.76 26.61
N CYS A 113 2.01 10.74 26.55
CA CYS A 113 0.66 10.79 27.13
C CYS A 113 0.68 11.17 28.61
N THR A 114 1.59 10.56 29.38
CA THR A 114 1.71 10.83 30.82
C THR A 114 2.18 12.26 31.10
N GLU A 115 3.15 12.76 30.33
CA GLU A 115 3.72 14.10 30.50
C GLU A 115 2.75 15.21 30.10
N LEU A 116 2.05 15.03 28.97
CA LEU A 116 1.09 16.02 28.46
C LEU A 116 -0.30 15.86 29.08
N SER A 117 -0.51 14.83 29.90
CA SER A 117 -1.81 14.49 30.48
C SER A 117 -2.92 14.28 29.42
N ILE A 118 -2.55 13.70 28.28
CA ILE A 118 -3.46 13.41 27.16
C ILE A 118 -3.63 11.89 26.97
N PRO A 119 -4.85 11.40 26.69
CA PRO A 119 -5.07 10.00 26.39
C PRO A 119 -4.53 9.63 25.00
N LEU A 120 -4.26 8.34 24.77
CA LEU A 120 -3.91 7.84 23.43
C LEU A 120 -5.05 8.00 22.42
N ALA A 121 -6.29 7.88 22.91
CA ALA A 121 -7.52 8.00 22.14
C ALA A 121 -8.65 8.54 23.02
N GLN A 122 -9.43 9.47 22.50
CA GLN A 122 -10.64 9.97 23.16
C GLN A 122 -11.69 10.41 22.14
N LYS A 123 -12.93 10.58 22.61
CA LYS A 123 -13.98 11.21 21.81
C LYS A 123 -13.75 12.72 21.79
N ARG A 124 -13.70 13.30 20.60
CA ARG A 124 -13.50 14.74 20.42
C ARG A 124 -14.73 15.52 20.91
N PRO A 125 -14.57 16.64 21.64
CA PRO A 125 -15.69 17.51 22.02
C PRO A 125 -16.49 18.03 20.82
N VAL A 126 -17.80 18.19 20.97
CA VAL A 126 -18.71 18.60 19.88
C VAL A 126 -18.32 19.94 19.25
N SER A 127 -17.73 20.87 20.02
CA SER A 127 -17.23 22.14 19.51
C SER A 127 -16.10 21.94 18.50
N GLU A 128 -15.10 21.13 18.86
CA GLU A 128 -13.95 20.82 18.01
C GLU A 128 -14.36 19.99 16.80
N GLN A 129 -15.33 19.07 16.94
CA GLN A 129 -15.89 18.34 15.80
C GLN A 129 -16.46 19.28 14.74
N LYS A 130 -17.20 20.32 15.16
CA LYS A 130 -17.78 21.32 14.25
C LYS A 130 -16.70 22.16 13.58
N GLU A 131 -15.68 22.55 14.33
CA GLU A 131 -14.56 23.33 13.82
C GLU A 131 -13.79 22.54 12.75
N LEU A 132 -13.37 21.31 13.07
CA LEU A 132 -12.64 20.45 12.15
C LEU A 132 -13.46 20.10 10.89
N LEU A 133 -14.77 19.88 11.04
CA LEU A 133 -15.65 19.64 9.90
C LEU A 133 -15.71 20.85 8.97
N ASN A 134 -15.80 22.07 9.51
CA ASN A 134 -15.84 23.30 8.72
C ASN A 134 -14.52 23.58 8.01
N LYS A 135 -13.39 23.23 8.64
CA LYS A 135 -12.04 23.49 8.15
C LYS A 135 -11.40 22.29 7.44
N TRP A 136 -12.15 21.22 7.17
CA TRP A 136 -11.59 19.97 6.62
C TRP A 136 -10.76 20.16 5.34
N ASN A 137 -11.11 21.13 4.51
CA ASN A 137 -10.41 21.43 3.26
C ASN A 137 -9.31 22.50 3.39
N GLU A 138 -9.12 23.05 4.58
CA GLU A 138 -8.20 24.15 4.87
C GLU A 138 -7.45 23.90 6.20
N MET A 139 -7.21 22.63 6.54
CA MET A 139 -6.55 22.20 7.78
C MET A 139 -5.11 22.74 7.91
N GLY A 140 -4.44 23.05 6.80
CA GLY A 140 -3.11 23.67 6.80
C GLY A 140 -3.10 25.10 7.31
N THR A 141 -4.26 25.79 7.33
CA THR A 141 -4.40 27.13 7.91
C THR A 141 -4.46 27.11 9.43
N ASP A 142 -4.79 25.96 10.03
CA ASP A 142 -4.75 25.78 11.47
C ASP A 142 -3.30 25.53 11.92
N GLU A 143 -2.85 26.36 12.86
CA GLU A 143 -1.55 26.21 13.53
C GLU A 143 -1.77 25.75 14.98
N PRO A 144 -2.00 24.45 15.22
CA PRO A 144 -2.05 23.94 16.58
C PRO A 144 -0.67 24.13 17.25
N ASP A 145 -0.66 24.43 18.55
CA ASP A 145 0.58 24.46 19.30
C ASP A 145 1.10 23.03 19.50
N LEU A 146 2.06 22.63 18.66
CA LEU A 146 2.71 21.33 18.68
C LEU A 146 4.10 21.38 19.35
N SER A 147 4.41 22.45 20.07
CA SER A 147 5.73 22.66 20.70
C SER A 147 6.06 21.55 21.71
N LEU A 148 5.04 21.08 22.44
CA LEU A 148 5.15 20.07 23.47
C LEU A 148 5.24 18.63 22.92
N PHE A 149 4.83 18.40 21.67
CA PHE A 149 4.86 17.07 21.05
C PHE A 149 6.25 16.75 20.51
N ARG A 150 7.04 15.96 21.23
CA ARG A 150 8.37 15.54 20.74
C ARG A 150 8.27 14.37 19.75
N PRO A 151 9.25 14.21 18.84
CA PRO A 151 9.36 13.00 18.03
C PRO A 151 9.40 11.73 18.89
N VAL A 152 8.76 10.66 18.43
CA VAL A 152 8.66 9.40 19.19
C VAL A 152 10.02 8.69 19.29
N TYR A 153 10.91 8.94 18.33
CA TYR A 153 12.30 8.46 18.30
C TYR A 153 13.20 9.47 17.58
N ALA A 154 14.51 9.45 17.87
CA ALA A 154 15.48 10.20 17.08
C ALA A 154 16.03 9.34 15.93
N PRO A 155 16.36 9.91 14.75
CA PRO A 155 16.95 9.15 13.65
C PRO A 155 18.21 8.37 14.03
N LYS A 156 19.05 8.94 14.92
CA LYS A 156 20.25 8.28 15.46
C LYS A 156 19.91 6.99 16.21
N ASP A 157 18.83 7.00 16.99
CA ASP A 157 18.39 5.83 17.74
C ASP A 157 18.00 4.67 16.84
N PHE A 158 17.33 4.98 15.73
CA PHE A 158 16.95 3.98 14.74
C PHE A 158 18.19 3.45 14.00
N LEU A 159 19.11 4.34 13.63
CA LEU A 159 20.38 3.95 13.02
C LEU A 159 21.20 3.01 13.92
N GLU A 160 21.28 3.29 15.22
CA GLU A 160 21.94 2.41 16.20
C GLU A 160 21.29 1.02 16.24
N VAL A 161 19.96 0.94 16.14
CA VAL A 161 19.28 -0.36 16.05
C VAL A 161 19.71 -1.11 14.78
N LEU A 162 19.73 -0.43 13.63
CA LEU A 162 20.15 -1.02 12.36
C LEU A 162 21.62 -1.48 12.37
N MET A 163 22.52 -0.68 12.95
CA MET A 163 23.94 -1.03 13.10
C MET A 163 24.17 -2.27 13.98
N ASN A 164 23.27 -2.51 14.93
CA ASN A 164 23.34 -3.65 15.84
C ASN A 164 22.63 -4.91 15.32
N LEU A 165 21.98 -4.85 14.15
CA LEU A 165 21.44 -6.04 13.50
C LEU A 165 22.60 -6.94 13.03
N ARG A 166 22.77 -8.08 13.67
CA ARG A 166 23.76 -9.10 13.30
C ARG A 166 23.07 -10.33 12.74
N ASN A 167 23.47 -10.74 11.54
CA ASN A 167 23.01 -11.99 10.94
C ASN A 167 23.88 -13.14 11.45
N PRO A 168 23.34 -14.12 12.22
CA PRO A 168 24.11 -15.22 12.79
C PRO A 168 24.83 -16.08 11.73
N ASN A 169 24.33 -16.11 10.49
CA ASN A 169 24.95 -16.87 9.40
C ASN A 169 26.26 -16.24 8.90
N TYR A 170 26.53 -14.99 9.26
CA TYR A 170 27.73 -14.24 8.89
C TYR A 170 28.63 -13.94 10.10
N GLU A 171 28.29 -14.42 11.30
CA GLU A 171 29.10 -14.27 12.53
C GLU A 171 30.28 -15.26 12.60
N ASN A 172 30.71 -15.84 11.48
CA ASN A 172 31.84 -16.78 11.45
C ASN A 172 33.14 -16.08 11.03
N GLY A 173 33.92 -15.71 12.04
CA GLY A 173 35.38 -15.59 11.97
C GLY A 173 35.91 -14.19 12.31
N GLU A 174 36.81 -14.13 13.30
CA GLU A 174 37.64 -12.97 13.68
C GLU A 174 38.54 -12.43 12.54
N GLN A 175 38.38 -12.93 11.30
CA GLN A 175 39.13 -12.51 10.14
C GLN A 175 38.46 -11.30 9.48
N PRO A 176 39.14 -10.14 9.40
CA PRO A 176 38.59 -8.97 8.72
C PRO A 176 38.40 -9.27 7.23
N SER A 177 37.16 -9.48 6.80
CA SER A 177 36.82 -9.50 5.37
C SER A 177 36.68 -8.06 4.87
N PHE A 178 37.12 -7.79 3.63
CA PHE A 178 36.90 -6.51 2.95
C PHE A 178 35.40 -6.09 2.96
N ARG A 179 34.49 -7.06 3.00
CA ARG A 179 33.04 -6.82 3.10
C ARG A 179 32.62 -6.17 4.42
N ASN A 180 33.31 -6.45 5.52
CA ASN A 180 33.02 -5.87 6.84
C ASN A 180 33.35 -4.36 6.92
N HIS A 181 33.96 -3.78 5.88
CA HIS A 181 34.43 -2.40 5.85
C HIS A 181 33.53 -1.48 4.99
N LEU A 182 32.59 -2.04 4.22
CA LEU A 182 31.72 -1.29 3.33
C LEU A 182 30.38 -1.01 4.02
N GLY A 183 30.37 -0.01 4.91
CA GLY A 183 29.15 0.56 5.48
C GLY A 183 28.84 0.17 6.93
N LEU A 184 28.07 1.03 7.61
CA LEU A 184 27.68 0.89 9.02
C LEU A 184 26.65 -0.23 9.25
N ILE A 185 25.86 -0.56 8.23
CA ILE A 185 24.80 -1.56 8.26
C ILE A 185 25.20 -2.71 7.35
N GLN A 186 25.35 -3.90 7.92
CA GLN A 186 25.83 -5.10 7.24
C GLN A 186 24.65 -6.01 6.90
N VAL A 187 23.92 -5.69 5.83
CA VAL A 187 22.80 -6.51 5.33
C VAL A 187 23.25 -7.25 4.06
N PRO A 188 23.46 -8.57 4.11
CA PRO A 188 23.84 -9.34 2.95
C PRO A 188 22.59 -9.57 2.08
N LEU A 189 22.35 -8.67 1.14
CA LEU A 189 21.33 -8.83 0.12
C LEU A 189 21.94 -9.62 -1.06
N LYS A 190 21.24 -10.65 -1.53
CA LYS A 190 21.55 -11.21 -2.85
C LYS A 190 21.16 -10.14 -3.88
N VAL A 191 22.16 -9.48 -4.44
CA VAL A 191 21.98 -8.54 -5.54
C VAL A 191 22.23 -9.27 -6.85
N LYS A 192 21.47 -8.88 -7.87
CA LYS A 192 21.64 -9.38 -9.22
C LYS A 192 22.93 -8.83 -9.82
N ASP A 193 23.64 -9.63 -10.60
CA ASP A 193 24.81 -9.17 -11.34
C ASP A 193 24.42 -8.34 -12.57
N ILE A 194 25.41 -7.73 -13.25
CA ILE A 194 25.15 -6.88 -14.41
C ILE A 194 24.46 -7.64 -15.56
N PRO A 195 24.87 -8.88 -15.92
CA PRO A 195 24.11 -9.71 -16.86
C PRO A 195 22.65 -9.92 -16.47
N GLU A 196 22.38 -10.32 -15.22
CA GLU A 196 21.02 -10.51 -14.71
C GLU A 196 20.19 -9.22 -14.79
N LEU A 197 20.77 -8.08 -14.38
CA LEU A 197 20.11 -6.78 -14.48
C LEU A 197 19.80 -6.37 -15.92
N LYS A 198 20.69 -6.67 -16.88
CA LYS A 198 20.43 -6.40 -18.30
C LYS A 198 19.29 -7.24 -18.86
N GLU A 199 19.13 -8.46 -18.37
CA GLU A 199 18.01 -9.34 -18.74
C GLU A 199 16.70 -8.82 -18.15
N ASP A 200 16.69 -8.46 -16.86
CA ASP A 200 15.47 -7.98 -16.18
C ASP A 200 14.98 -6.62 -16.66
N PHE A 201 15.90 -5.73 -17.04
CA PHE A 201 15.61 -4.36 -17.47
C PHE A 201 15.89 -4.19 -18.96
N SER A 202 15.63 -5.23 -19.76
CA SER A 202 15.84 -5.22 -21.20
C SER A 202 15.10 -4.06 -21.89
N GLU A 203 13.96 -3.65 -21.33
CA GLU A 203 13.14 -2.50 -21.76
C GLU A 203 13.81 -1.13 -21.60
N LEU A 204 14.87 -1.03 -20.80
CA LEU A 204 15.68 0.19 -20.64
C LEU A 204 16.90 0.19 -21.59
N GLY A 205 16.95 -0.74 -22.54
CA GLY A 205 18.01 -0.84 -23.53
C GLY A 205 18.12 0.42 -24.38
N LEU A 206 19.34 0.73 -24.84
CA LEU A 206 19.65 1.90 -25.67
C LEU A 206 18.92 1.93 -27.02
N ASN A 207 18.34 0.79 -27.42
CA ASN A 207 17.58 0.63 -28.66
C ASN A 207 16.05 0.78 -28.45
N ILE A 208 15.62 1.17 -27.24
CA ILE A 208 14.22 1.34 -26.87
C ILE A 208 14.04 2.78 -26.41
N GLY A 209 13.09 3.48 -27.04
CA GLY A 209 12.77 4.87 -26.70
C GLY A 209 12.13 4.98 -25.32
N GLN A 210 12.51 6.00 -24.57
CA GLN A 210 12.08 6.25 -23.19
C GLN A 210 11.59 7.68 -23.02
N LEU A 211 10.42 7.81 -22.39
CA LEU A 211 9.85 9.11 -22.03
C LEU A 211 10.66 9.74 -20.89
N GLY A 212 11.03 11.02 -21.01
CA GLY A 212 11.95 11.74 -20.14
C GLY A 212 13.42 11.71 -20.59
N ILE A 213 13.76 10.93 -21.63
CA ILE A 213 15.11 10.86 -22.21
C ILE A 213 15.06 11.25 -23.70
N ASP A 214 14.27 10.52 -24.49
CA ASP A 214 14.21 10.67 -25.95
C ASP A 214 13.22 11.75 -26.41
N ASP A 215 12.46 12.32 -25.48
CA ASP A 215 11.64 13.54 -25.63
C ASP A 215 12.43 14.83 -25.36
N SER A 216 13.75 14.72 -25.14
CA SER A 216 14.64 15.87 -24.98
C SER A 216 14.82 16.66 -26.30
N ALA A 217 15.20 17.94 -26.16
CA ALA A 217 15.13 18.98 -27.21
C ALA A 217 15.82 18.70 -28.56
N GLN A 218 16.56 17.59 -28.70
CA GLN A 218 17.26 17.20 -29.93
C GLN A 218 16.38 16.38 -30.90
N VAL A 219 15.26 15.82 -30.42
CA VAL A 219 14.25 15.15 -31.24
C VAL A 219 12.96 15.96 -31.13
N PRO A 220 12.21 16.22 -32.21
CA PRO A 220 10.90 16.87 -32.10
C PRO A 220 10.01 16.04 -31.13
N PRO A 221 9.67 16.57 -29.95
CA PRO A 221 8.97 15.80 -28.90
C PRO A 221 7.63 15.26 -29.40
N GLU A 222 7.03 15.99 -30.34
CA GLU A 222 5.75 15.74 -30.98
C GLU A 222 5.65 14.38 -31.71
N PHE A 223 6.74 13.72 -32.07
CA PHE A 223 6.64 12.41 -32.74
C PHE A 223 6.67 11.24 -31.76
N PHE A 224 7.59 11.24 -30.79
CA PHE A 224 7.70 10.15 -29.83
C PHE A 224 6.63 10.24 -28.74
N GLU A 225 6.45 11.42 -28.13
CA GLU A 225 5.51 11.59 -27.02
C GLU A 225 4.07 11.34 -27.47
N ASN A 226 3.65 11.87 -28.63
CA ASN A 226 2.29 11.68 -29.13
C ASN A 226 1.97 10.21 -29.45
N GLU A 227 2.92 9.49 -30.07
CA GLU A 227 2.75 8.06 -30.31
C GLU A 227 2.70 7.28 -28.99
N HIS A 228 3.55 7.63 -28.02
CA HIS A 228 3.56 7.00 -26.70
C HIS A 228 2.25 7.24 -25.96
N VAL A 229 1.71 8.47 -26.00
CA VAL A 229 0.39 8.82 -25.45
C VAL A 229 -0.71 8.02 -26.13
N ARG A 230 -0.69 7.89 -27.46
CA ARG A 230 -1.69 7.09 -28.20
C ARG A 230 -1.67 5.62 -27.78
N VAL A 231 -0.48 5.04 -27.58
CA VAL A 231 -0.33 3.67 -27.07
C VAL A 231 -0.87 3.58 -25.64
N GLY A 232 -0.54 4.52 -24.76
CA GLY A 232 -1.06 4.56 -23.39
C GLY A 232 -2.59 4.65 -23.32
N GLN A 233 -3.22 5.45 -24.19
CA GLN A 233 -4.68 5.53 -24.31
C GLN A 233 -5.30 4.18 -24.73
N LYS A 234 -4.65 3.45 -25.65
CA LYS A 234 -5.10 2.12 -26.05
C LYS A 234 -5.02 1.13 -24.89
N VAL A 235 -3.92 1.15 -24.13
CA VAL A 235 -3.75 0.31 -22.93
C VAL A 235 -4.84 0.59 -21.90
N LEU A 236 -5.16 1.87 -21.66
CA LEU A 236 -6.25 2.26 -20.78
C LEU A 236 -7.62 1.80 -21.32
N ALA A 237 -7.86 1.89 -22.63
CA ALA A 237 -9.11 1.43 -23.24
C ALA A 237 -9.31 -0.10 -23.10
N GLU A 238 -8.23 -0.87 -23.13
CA GLU A 238 -8.25 -2.33 -22.92
C GLU A 238 -8.44 -2.74 -21.45
N GLN A 239 -8.28 -1.79 -20.51
CA GLN A 239 -8.41 -1.99 -19.07
C GLN A 239 -7.57 -3.17 -18.57
N ASP A 240 -6.35 -3.30 -19.06
CA ASP A 240 -5.45 -4.42 -18.74
C ASP A 240 -4.30 -3.96 -17.82
N SER A 241 -4.33 -4.39 -16.56
CA SER A 241 -3.34 -3.99 -15.55
C SER A 241 -1.92 -4.47 -15.87
N ALA A 242 -1.79 -5.67 -16.44
CA ALA A 242 -0.48 -6.22 -16.79
C ALA A 242 0.13 -5.47 -17.97
N ALA A 243 -0.68 -5.15 -18.98
CA ALA A 243 -0.25 -4.31 -20.10
C ALA A 243 0.12 -2.90 -19.65
N ALA A 244 -0.65 -2.30 -18.72
CA ALA A 244 -0.35 -1.01 -18.14
C ALA A 244 0.99 -1.02 -17.39
N GLN A 245 1.25 -2.05 -16.59
CA GLN A 245 2.52 -2.18 -15.88
C GLN A 245 3.70 -2.33 -16.83
N GLN A 246 3.54 -3.08 -17.93
CA GLN A 246 4.58 -3.20 -18.96
C GLN A 246 4.82 -1.86 -19.68
N TYR A 247 3.75 -1.16 -20.04
CA TYR A 247 3.82 0.13 -20.73
C TYR A 247 4.59 1.19 -19.93
N VAL A 248 4.30 1.34 -18.63
CA VAL A 248 4.92 2.40 -17.82
C VAL A 248 6.41 2.20 -17.53
N ARG A 249 6.97 1.02 -17.82
CA ARG A 249 8.41 0.76 -17.62
C ARG A 249 9.30 1.61 -18.54
N GLN A 250 8.77 2.10 -19.66
CA GLN A 250 9.46 3.01 -20.58
C GLN A 250 9.13 4.49 -20.29
N GLY A 251 8.54 4.76 -19.12
CA GLY A 251 8.06 6.07 -18.72
C GLY A 251 6.55 6.25 -18.94
N CYS A 252 5.97 7.19 -18.20
CA CYS A 252 4.53 7.40 -18.12
C CYS A 252 4.19 8.87 -18.41
N PRO A 253 3.41 9.17 -19.47
CA PRO A 253 2.96 10.53 -19.77
C PRO A 253 2.20 11.14 -18.61
N THR A 254 2.44 12.42 -18.34
CA THR A 254 1.80 13.12 -17.20
C THR A 254 0.28 13.12 -17.30
N ALA A 255 -0.26 13.30 -18.51
CA ALA A 255 -1.71 13.30 -18.76
C ALA A 255 -2.40 11.95 -18.49
N LEU A 256 -1.66 10.83 -18.54
CA LEU A 256 -2.20 9.48 -18.35
C LEU A 256 -1.83 8.87 -16.99
N ARG A 257 -1.00 9.55 -16.20
CA ARG A 257 -0.36 8.98 -15.00
C ARG A 257 -1.39 8.55 -13.96
N ALA A 258 -2.39 9.37 -13.68
CA ALA A 258 -3.43 9.03 -12.70
C ALA A 258 -4.17 7.75 -13.09
N ASP A 259 -4.65 7.67 -14.33
CA ASP A 259 -5.44 6.52 -14.82
C ASP A 259 -4.60 5.25 -14.94
N LEU A 260 -3.35 5.35 -15.39
CA LEU A 260 -2.44 4.20 -15.50
C LEU A 260 -2.07 3.65 -14.13
N TRP A 261 -1.74 4.51 -13.17
CA TRP A 261 -1.46 4.06 -11.80
C TRP A 261 -2.70 3.45 -11.15
N ALA A 262 -3.88 4.04 -11.38
CA ALA A 262 -5.13 3.47 -10.90
C ALA A 262 -5.36 2.05 -11.46
N LEU A 263 -5.14 1.87 -12.77
CA LEU A 263 -5.27 0.57 -13.43
C LEU A 263 -4.22 -0.44 -12.95
N ILE A 264 -2.96 -0.04 -12.77
CA ILE A 264 -1.87 -0.91 -12.30
C ILE A 264 -2.12 -1.38 -10.86
N LEU A 265 -2.52 -0.46 -9.99
CA LEU A 265 -2.85 -0.77 -8.60
C LEU A 265 -4.22 -1.45 -8.47
N ASN A 266 -4.96 -1.58 -9.57
CA ASN A 266 -6.31 -2.12 -9.63
C ASN A 266 -7.26 -1.41 -8.64
N ILE A 267 -7.11 -0.09 -8.52
CA ILE A 267 -7.94 0.77 -7.69
C ILE A 267 -9.00 1.46 -8.57
N SER A 268 -10.16 1.70 -8.00
CA SER A 268 -11.22 2.44 -8.66
C SER A 268 -11.98 3.29 -7.64
N ASN A 269 -12.75 4.25 -8.11
CA ASN A 269 -13.57 5.10 -7.25
C ASN A 269 -15.02 4.63 -7.30
N GLN A 270 -15.31 3.43 -6.80
CA GLN A 270 -16.69 2.96 -6.72
C GLN A 270 -17.45 3.76 -5.65
N PRO A 271 -18.79 3.85 -5.72
CA PRO A 271 -19.58 4.49 -4.68
C PRO A 271 -19.29 3.95 -3.28
N GLU A 272 -18.99 2.65 -3.15
CA GLU A 272 -18.61 2.03 -1.89
C GLU A 272 -17.30 2.60 -1.33
N ASP A 273 -16.31 2.89 -2.17
CA ASP A 273 -15.02 3.45 -1.77
C ASP A 273 -15.18 4.88 -1.25
N ILE A 274 -16.04 5.67 -1.92
CA ILE A 274 -16.38 7.05 -1.49
C ILE A 274 -17.07 7.02 -0.12
N LEU A 275 -18.04 6.12 0.07
CA LEU A 275 -18.73 5.96 1.35
C LEU A 275 -17.78 5.51 2.45
N TYR A 276 -16.83 4.61 2.15
CA TYR A 276 -15.82 4.17 3.10
C TYR A 276 -14.91 5.32 3.52
N TYR A 277 -14.45 6.14 2.57
CA TYR A 277 -13.67 7.34 2.87
C TYR A 277 -14.44 8.33 3.76
N GLU A 278 -15.71 8.60 3.45
CA GLU A 278 -16.56 9.48 4.29
C GLU A 278 -16.77 8.91 5.70
N GLN A 279 -16.84 7.58 5.85
CA GLN A 279 -16.86 6.93 7.16
C GLN A 279 -15.54 7.16 7.91
N LEU A 280 -14.39 6.96 7.26
CA LEU A 280 -13.08 7.23 7.86
C LEU A 280 -12.93 8.69 8.29
N LYS A 281 -13.33 9.63 7.42
CA LYS A 281 -13.39 11.06 7.74
C LYS A 281 -14.27 11.35 8.95
N SER A 282 -15.46 10.74 9.02
CA SER A 282 -16.34 10.85 10.19
C SER A 282 -15.66 10.34 11.47
N ASN A 283 -14.92 9.23 11.38
CA ASN A 283 -14.14 8.71 12.49
C ASN A 283 -13.00 9.66 12.91
N VAL A 284 -12.32 10.29 11.94
CA VAL A 284 -11.32 11.34 12.20
C VAL A 284 -11.99 12.49 12.93
N ILE A 285 -13.16 12.97 12.52
CA ILE A 285 -13.86 14.09 13.17
C ILE A 285 -14.26 13.72 14.60
N GLN A 286 -14.83 12.54 14.81
CA GLN A 286 -15.38 12.12 16.10
C GLN A 286 -14.33 11.74 17.14
N HIS A 287 -13.16 11.25 16.71
CA HIS A 287 -12.15 10.69 17.60
C HIS A 287 -10.83 11.41 17.46
N ASP A 288 -10.28 11.76 18.61
CA ASP A 288 -8.98 12.39 18.77
C ASP A 288 -7.96 11.33 19.20
N LEU A 289 -6.95 11.10 18.36
CA LEU A 289 -5.85 10.19 18.65
C LEU A 289 -4.56 10.98 18.83
N LEU A 290 -3.69 10.54 19.75
CA LEU A 290 -2.36 11.14 19.92
C LEU A 290 -1.58 11.22 18.59
N VAL A 291 -1.77 10.22 17.73
CA VAL A 291 -1.09 10.16 16.43
C VAL A 291 -1.50 11.30 15.49
N ASP A 292 -2.68 11.90 15.67
CA ASP A 292 -3.12 13.04 14.87
C ASP A 292 -2.15 14.21 15.04
N SER A 293 -1.78 14.54 16.28
CA SER A 293 -0.81 15.61 16.57
C SER A 293 0.58 15.31 16.03
N LEU A 294 0.97 14.02 16.00
CA LEU A 294 2.24 13.60 15.39
C LEU A 294 2.20 13.75 13.86
N ILE A 295 1.09 13.37 13.22
CA ILE A 295 0.86 13.58 11.78
C ILE A 295 0.90 15.08 11.46
N TYR A 296 0.19 15.92 12.23
CA TYR A 296 0.24 17.37 12.06
C TYR A 296 1.67 17.89 12.12
N LYS A 297 2.44 17.45 13.11
CA LYS A 297 3.82 17.87 13.29
C LYS A 297 4.72 17.43 12.13
N ASP A 298 4.59 16.18 11.70
CA ASP A 298 5.41 15.61 10.63
C ASP A 298 5.14 16.30 9.29
N VAL A 299 3.87 16.55 8.93
CA VAL A 299 3.53 17.28 7.70
C VAL A 299 4.04 18.72 7.76
N LYS A 300 3.87 19.43 8.88
CA LYS A 300 4.42 20.79 9.05
C LYS A 300 5.94 20.84 8.89
N LEU A 301 6.66 19.85 9.43
CA LEU A 301 8.12 19.80 9.35
C LEU A 301 8.65 19.41 7.98
N THR A 302 7.88 18.62 7.20
CA THR A 302 8.35 18.01 5.95
C THR A 302 7.76 18.63 4.69
N ALA A 303 6.45 18.86 4.66
CA ALA A 303 5.75 19.33 3.46
C ALA A 303 5.54 20.85 3.46
N SER A 304 5.15 21.44 4.60
CA SER A 304 4.87 22.89 4.65
C SER A 304 6.12 23.76 4.48
N ASN A 305 7.30 23.22 4.81
CA ASN A 305 8.59 23.90 4.63
C ASN A 305 9.28 23.57 3.30
N ASP A 306 8.60 22.86 2.38
CA ASP A 306 9.15 22.44 1.09
C ASP A 306 8.48 23.18 -0.07
N ASP A 307 9.31 23.71 -0.99
CA ASP A 307 8.87 24.53 -2.12
C ASP A 307 7.95 23.80 -3.12
N TYR A 308 7.98 22.47 -3.14
CA TYR A 308 7.18 21.64 -4.06
C TYR A 308 5.94 21.06 -3.39
N TYR A 309 6.01 20.76 -2.09
CA TYR A 309 4.97 20.00 -1.41
C TYR A 309 3.99 20.84 -0.58
N PHE A 310 4.27 22.12 -0.30
CA PHE A 310 3.40 22.96 0.53
C PHE A 310 1.95 23.05 0.01
N VAL A 311 1.76 23.02 -1.31
CA VAL A 311 0.42 23.06 -1.95
C VAL A 311 -0.43 21.81 -1.68
N PHE A 312 0.19 20.73 -1.21
CA PHE A 312 -0.49 19.46 -0.90
C PHE A 312 -0.70 19.25 0.60
N GLU A 313 -0.39 20.24 1.44
CA GLU A 313 -0.49 20.12 2.88
C GLU A 313 -1.87 19.63 3.34
N ASP A 314 -2.96 20.26 2.87
CA ASP A 314 -4.33 19.86 3.22
C ASP A 314 -4.63 18.42 2.80
N TYR A 315 -4.20 18.03 1.59
CA TYR A 315 -4.38 16.68 1.07
C TYR A 315 -3.62 15.64 1.90
N LEU A 316 -2.41 15.96 2.36
CA LEU A 316 -1.63 15.07 3.20
C LEU A 316 -2.34 14.81 4.53
N TYR A 317 -2.94 15.82 5.17
CA TYR A 317 -3.75 15.60 6.36
C TYR A 317 -4.97 14.72 6.07
N GLN A 318 -5.72 15.02 5.01
CA GLN A 318 -6.91 14.27 4.63
C GLN A 318 -6.63 12.79 4.37
N VAL A 319 -5.46 12.48 3.78
CA VAL A 319 -5.03 11.12 3.51
C VAL A 319 -4.50 10.44 4.77
N LEU A 320 -3.54 11.05 5.47
CA LEU A 320 -2.85 10.42 6.60
C LEU A 320 -3.78 10.23 7.82
N LEU A 321 -4.65 11.20 8.10
CA LEU A 321 -5.62 11.07 9.20
C LEU A 321 -6.63 9.96 8.91
N CYS A 322 -7.21 9.91 7.70
CA CYS A 322 -8.12 8.83 7.34
C CYS A 322 -7.42 7.47 7.33
N PHE A 323 -6.19 7.39 6.81
CA PHE A 323 -5.38 6.17 6.83
C PHE A 323 -5.14 5.66 8.25
N SER A 324 -4.88 6.55 9.21
CA SER A 324 -4.69 6.17 10.62
C SER A 324 -5.96 5.59 11.29
N ARG A 325 -7.14 5.77 10.68
CA ARG A 325 -8.42 5.20 11.14
C ARG A 325 -8.83 3.94 10.38
N ASP A 326 -8.09 3.58 9.34
CA ASP A 326 -8.42 2.44 8.50
C ASP A 326 -7.96 1.13 9.15
N THR A 327 -8.92 0.37 9.68
CA THR A 327 -8.63 -0.92 10.32
C THR A 327 -8.21 -2.01 9.33
N SER A 328 -8.45 -1.85 8.02
CA SER A 328 -7.99 -2.81 7.01
C SER A 328 -6.46 -2.89 6.95
N VAL A 329 -5.77 -1.79 7.29
CA VAL A 329 -4.31 -1.74 7.42
C VAL A 329 -3.80 -2.75 8.45
N LEU A 330 -4.64 -3.13 9.43
CA LEU A 330 -4.26 -4.12 10.44
C LEU A 330 -4.01 -5.51 9.84
N GLU A 331 -4.60 -5.82 8.68
CA GLU A 331 -4.37 -7.09 7.97
C GLU A 331 -2.90 -7.30 7.61
N HIS A 332 -2.14 -6.21 7.38
CA HIS A 332 -0.71 -6.26 7.11
C HIS A 332 0.09 -6.92 8.26
N PHE A 333 -0.38 -6.77 9.51
CA PHE A 333 0.25 -7.40 10.69
C PHE A 333 -0.01 -8.90 10.80
N THR A 334 -0.79 -9.48 9.87
CA THR A 334 -0.90 -10.95 9.74
C THR A 334 0.43 -11.54 9.28
N TYR A 335 1.18 -10.82 8.45
CA TYR A 335 2.44 -11.25 7.86
C TYR A 335 3.65 -10.53 8.44
N SER A 336 3.47 -9.29 8.90
CA SER A 336 4.49 -8.59 9.67
C SER A 336 4.59 -9.18 11.08
N SER A 337 5.80 -9.13 11.65
CA SER A 337 5.99 -9.49 13.07
C SER A 337 5.59 -8.37 14.03
N ALA A 338 5.25 -7.20 13.50
CA ALA A 338 4.86 -6.07 14.33
C ALA A 338 3.51 -6.30 15.01
N THR A 339 3.42 -5.86 16.26
CA THR A 339 2.19 -5.96 17.05
C THR A 339 1.64 -4.55 17.29
N PRO A 340 0.58 -4.14 16.57
CA PRO A 340 0.06 -2.78 16.71
C PRO A 340 -0.45 -2.55 18.14
N PRO A 341 -0.09 -1.42 18.77
CA PRO A 341 -0.59 -1.08 20.09
C PRO A 341 -2.11 -0.83 20.03
N LYS A 342 -2.82 -1.29 21.05
CA LYS A 342 -4.27 -1.13 21.16
C LYS A 342 -4.60 -0.01 22.14
N SER A 343 -5.51 0.87 21.76
CA SER A 343 -6.08 1.89 22.63
C SER A 343 -7.59 1.72 22.63
N TYR A 344 -8.22 1.74 23.80
CA TYR A 344 -9.66 1.55 23.91
C TYR A 344 -10.33 2.89 24.18
N ILE A 345 -11.16 3.33 23.23
CA ILE A 345 -12.08 4.45 23.46
C ILE A 345 -13.24 3.89 24.29
N ARG A 346 -13.40 4.35 25.53
CA ARG A 346 -14.56 4.00 26.37
C ARG A 346 -15.79 4.74 25.86
N ASP A 347 -16.44 4.23 24.82
CA ASP A 347 -17.79 4.66 24.43
C ASP A 347 -18.78 3.54 24.85
N PRO A 348 -19.81 3.82 25.69
CA PRO A 348 -20.79 2.82 26.13
C PRO A 348 -21.55 2.11 25.00
N HIS A 349 -21.46 2.60 23.76
CA HIS A 349 -22.27 2.15 22.63
C HIS A 349 -21.48 1.64 21.40
N LEU A 350 -20.16 1.54 21.46
CA LEU A 350 -19.34 1.00 20.36
C LEU A 350 -18.29 0.01 20.87
N PRO A 351 -18.41 -1.28 20.54
CA PRO A 351 -17.40 -2.25 20.89
C PRO A 351 -16.26 -2.17 19.85
N TRP A 352 -15.10 -1.69 20.32
CA TRP A 352 -13.76 -1.85 19.73
C TRP A 352 -13.37 -0.92 18.57
N LEU A 353 -12.38 -0.06 18.83
CA LEU A 353 -11.43 0.47 17.86
C LEU A 353 -10.04 -0.10 18.19
#